data_AF-A0A2I0ITX9-F1
#
_entry.id   AF-A0A2I0ITX9-F1
#
_cell.length_a   1.000
_cell.length_b   1.000
_cell.length_c   1.000
_cell.angle_alpha   90.00
_cell.angle_beta   90.00
_cell.angle_gamma   90.00
#
_symmetry.space_group_name_H-M   'P 1'
#
loop_
_entity.id
_entity.type
_entity.pdbx_description
1 polymer ?
#
loop_
_entity_poly.entity_id
_entity_poly.type
_entity_poly.pdbx_seq_one_letter_code
_entity_poly.pdbx_strand_id
1 'polypeptide(L)'
;MDVHVHMSSCTPCRFKLLTANYLGVKDHILSRETEDLVRAAEITPVEVAEQLLKGRDEPNHAFRDMIEFLKAKNKENEELKAKKIQEELEEKKRRKIRKGKKRKK
;
A
#
# COMPACT_ATOMS: atom_id res chain seq x y z
N MET A 1 8.49 23.74 -1.27
CA MET A 1 8.20 23.09 0.02
C MET A 1 7.42 21.83 -0.29
N ASP A 2 8.11 20.71 -0.51
CA ASP A 2 7.46 19.41 -0.70
C ASP A 2 7.30 18.74 0.65
N VAL A 3 6.26 19.17 1.36
CA VAL A 3 5.77 18.43 2.52
C VAL A 3 5.12 17.16 1.99
N HIS A 4 5.95 16.13 1.80
CA HIS A 4 5.49 14.75 1.72
C HIS A 4 4.91 14.38 3.09
N VAL A 5 3.73 14.92 3.40
CA VAL A 5 2.97 14.48 4.55
C VAL A 5 2.63 13.03 4.24
N HIS A 6 3.27 12.12 4.97
CA HIS A 6 2.87 10.73 5.01
C HIS A 6 1.52 10.67 5.74
N MET A 7 0.49 11.15 5.06
CA MET A 7 -0.89 11.08 5.50
C MET A 7 -1.19 9.61 5.68
N SER A 8 -1.78 9.28 6.82
CA SER A 8 -2.22 7.92 7.17
C SER A 8 -2.77 7.20 5.94
N SER A 9 -2.34 5.95 5.76
CA SER A 9 -2.77 5.12 4.63
C SER A 9 -4.29 5.13 4.47
N CYS A 10 -4.72 5.02 3.21
CA CYS A 10 -6.12 5.03 2.88
C CYS A 10 -6.79 3.82 3.53
N THR A 11 -7.80 4.06 4.36
CA THR A 11 -8.60 2.98 4.95
C THR A 11 -9.73 2.61 3.99
N PRO A 12 -10.23 1.36 4.01
CA PRO A 12 -11.38 0.95 3.20
C PRO A 12 -12.60 1.88 3.36
N CYS A 13 -12.84 2.35 4.59
CA CYS A 13 -13.91 3.31 4.88
C CYS A 13 -13.69 4.65 4.14
N ARG A 14 -12.45 5.13 4.08
CA ARG A 14 -12.10 6.38 3.38
C ARG A 14 -12.17 6.20 1.87
N PHE A 15 -11.77 5.04 1.36
CA PHE A 15 -11.93 4.68 -0.05
C PHE A 15 -13.39 4.75 -0.49
N LYS A 16 -14.34 4.16 0.27
CA LYS A 16 -15.78 4.26 -0.04
C LYS A 16 -16.28 5.70 -0.10
N LEU A 17 -15.79 6.55 0.80
CA LEU A 17 -16.15 7.96 0.80
C LEU A 17 -15.64 8.66 -0.48
N LEU A 18 -14.42 8.34 -0.91
CA LEU A 18 -13.83 8.88 -2.14
C LEU A 18 -14.59 8.39 -3.38
N THR A 19 -14.90 7.09 -3.49
CA THR A 19 -15.66 6.56 -4.64
C THR A 19 -17.07 7.14 -4.70
N ALA A 20 -17.73 7.31 -3.54
CA ALA A 20 -19.04 7.93 -3.47
C ALA A 20 -18.99 9.43 -3.86
N ASN A 21 -17.95 10.15 -3.44
CA ASN A 21 -17.81 11.58 -3.73
C ASN A 21 -17.39 11.87 -5.18
N TYR A 22 -16.46 11.08 -5.74
CA TYR A 22 -15.91 11.34 -7.07
C TYR A 22 -16.67 10.64 -8.20
N LEU A 23 -17.09 9.39 -7.99
CA LEU A 23 -17.76 8.59 -9.01
C LEU A 23 -19.27 8.50 -8.78
N GLY A 24 -19.78 8.94 -7.63
CA GLY A 24 -21.19 8.75 -7.28
C GLY A 24 -21.55 7.29 -6.97
N VAL A 25 -20.55 6.41 -6.80
CA VAL A 25 -20.76 4.97 -6.60
C VAL A 25 -20.53 4.59 -5.15
N LYS A 26 -21.58 4.08 -4.50
CA LYS A 26 -21.54 3.60 -3.10
C LYS A 26 -21.26 2.10 -3.00
N ASP A 27 -21.82 1.31 -3.90
CA ASP A 27 -21.67 -0.14 -3.94
C ASP A 27 -21.32 -0.57 -5.36
N HIS A 28 -20.10 -1.08 -5.53
CA HIS A 28 -19.63 -1.62 -6.79
C HIS A 28 -19.11 -3.04 -6.57
N ILE A 29 -19.30 -3.93 -7.53
CA ILE A 29 -18.79 -5.32 -7.40
C ILE A 29 -17.27 -5.31 -7.20
N LEU A 30 -16.58 -4.39 -7.89
CA LEU A 30 -15.13 -4.22 -7.77
C LEU A 30 -14.70 -3.47 -6.50
N SER A 31 -15.60 -2.72 -5.83
CA SER A 31 -15.20 -1.91 -4.67
C SER A 31 -14.69 -2.77 -3.53
N ARG A 32 -15.28 -3.95 -3.32
CA ARG A 32 -14.87 -4.87 -2.26
C ARG A 32 -13.46 -5.43 -2.50
N GLU A 33 -13.13 -5.86 -3.73
CA GLU A 33 -11.78 -6.29 -4.07
C GLU A 33 -10.78 -5.13 -3.91
N THR A 34 -11.15 -3.93 -4.36
CA THR A 34 -10.31 -2.75 -4.21
C THR A 34 -10.08 -2.37 -2.75
N GLU A 35 -11.08 -2.49 -1.88
CA GLU A 35 -10.95 -2.24 -0.44
C GLU A 35 -9.91 -3.15 0.24
N ASP A 36 -9.93 -4.45 -0.08
CA ASP A 36 -8.96 -5.41 0.45
C ASP A 36 -7.55 -5.09 -0.07
N LEU A 37 -7.43 -4.73 -1.35
CA LEU A 37 -6.17 -4.30 -1.94
C LEU A 37 -5.65 -2.99 -1.33
N VAL A 38 -6.52 -2.02 -1.07
CA VAL A 38 -6.20 -0.74 -0.40
C VAL A 38 -5.76 -0.99 1.05
N ARG A 39 -6.31 -1.99 1.74
CA ARG A 39 -5.85 -2.37 3.09
C ARG A 39 -4.44 -2.94 3.07
N ALA A 40 -4.12 -3.75 2.05
CA ALA A 40 -2.79 -4.34 1.90
C ALA A 40 -1.76 -3.32 1.37
N ALA A 41 -2.19 -2.42 0.49
CA ALA A 41 -1.35 -1.41 -0.13
C ALA A 41 -1.21 -0.21 0.79
N GLU A 42 0.02 0.23 1.02
CA GLU A 42 0.31 1.43 1.79
C GLU A 42 0.11 2.67 0.90
N ILE A 43 -1.10 2.82 0.34
CA ILE A 43 -1.50 3.90 -0.57
C ILE A 43 -2.12 5.06 0.20
N THR A 44 -1.88 6.29 -0.25
CA THR A 44 -2.46 7.47 0.40
C THR A 44 -3.86 7.81 -0.16
N PRO A 45 -4.73 8.45 0.65
CA PRO A 45 -6.03 8.93 0.17
C PRO A 45 -5.93 9.87 -1.04
N VAL A 46 -4.84 10.62 -1.14
CA VAL A 46 -4.58 11.55 -2.26
C VAL A 46 -4.31 10.76 -3.53
N GLU A 47 -3.40 9.78 -3.50
CA GLU A 47 -3.15 8.91 -4.65
C GLU A 47 -4.41 8.18 -5.12
N VAL A 48 -5.24 7.72 -4.17
CA VAL A 48 -6.56 7.13 -4.48
C VAL A 48 -7.45 8.14 -5.21
N ALA A 49 -7.59 9.35 -4.67
CA ALA A 49 -8.41 10.39 -5.29
C ALA A 49 -7.91 10.74 -6.70
N GLU A 50 -6.59 10.85 -6.89
CA GLU A 50 -5.99 11.11 -8.20
C GLU A 50 -6.32 10.01 -9.22
N GLN A 51 -6.27 8.73 -8.83
CA GLN A 51 -6.66 7.65 -9.76
C GLN A 51 -8.16 7.64 -10.07
N LEU A 52 -9.00 7.89 -9.07
CA LEU A 52 -10.44 8.01 -9.29
C LEU A 52 -10.79 9.18 -10.22
N LEU A 53 -10.06 10.30 -10.11
CA LEU A 53 -10.25 11.49 -10.96
C LEU A 53 -9.88 11.24 -12.42
N LYS A 54 -8.87 10.40 -12.71
CA LYS A 54 -8.48 10.07 -14.10
C LYS A 54 -9.55 9.28 -14.84
N GLY A 55 -10.31 8.45 -14.14
CA GLY A 55 -11.37 7.62 -14.71
C GLY A 55 -12.79 8.09 -14.36
N ARG A 56 -12.99 9.38 -14.02
CA ARG A 56 -14.27 9.85 -13.48
C ARG A 56 -15.46 9.59 -14.39
N ASP A 57 -15.24 9.63 -15.70
CA ASP A 57 -16.27 9.46 -16.73
C ASP A 57 -16.71 7.99 -16.88
N GLU A 58 -15.85 7.03 -16.50
CA GLU A 58 -16.11 5.60 -16.59
C GLU A 58 -15.74 4.86 -15.28
N PRO A 59 -16.69 4.71 -14.34
CA PRO A 59 -16.43 4.10 -13.03
C PRO A 59 -15.79 2.70 -13.14
N ASN A 60 -16.29 1.87 -14.06
CA ASN A 60 -15.75 0.52 -14.29
C ASN A 60 -14.27 0.54 -14.68
N HIS A 61 -13.87 1.50 -15.52
CA HIS A 61 -12.49 1.66 -15.96
C HIS A 61 -11.63 2.16 -14.80
N ALA A 62 -12.09 3.19 -14.08
CA ALA A 62 -11.40 3.71 -12.89
C ALA A 62 -11.10 2.63 -11.85
N PHE A 63 -12.08 1.75 -11.55
CA PHE A 63 -11.88 0.63 -10.61
C PHE A 63 -10.87 -0.39 -11.14
N ARG A 64 -10.88 -0.70 -12.45
CA ARG A 64 -9.91 -1.62 -13.07
C ARG A 64 -8.49 -1.10 -12.99
N ASP A 65 -8.27 0.15 -13.43
CA ASP A 65 -6.98 0.82 -13.34
C ASP A 65 -6.48 0.87 -11.90
N MET A 66 -7.37 1.19 -10.97
CA MET A 66 -7.02 1.23 -9.55
C MET A 66 -6.63 -0.15 -9.01
N ILE A 67 -7.31 -1.22 -9.41
CA ILE A 67 -6.93 -2.59 -9.02
C ILE A 67 -5.55 -2.95 -9.55
N GLU A 68 -5.24 -2.64 -10.82
CA GLU A 68 -3.91 -2.89 -11.39
C GLU A 68 -2.82 -2.08 -10.68
N PHE A 69 -3.08 -0.80 -10.41
CA PHE A 69 -2.17 0.07 -9.66
C PHE A 69 -1.88 -0.47 -8.26
N LEU A 70 -2.91 -0.90 -7.52
CA LEU A 70 -2.75 -1.46 -6.18
C LEU A 70 -2.02 -2.80 -6.19
N LYS A 71 -2.28 -3.67 -7.17
CA LYS A 71 -1.56 -4.94 -7.32
C LYS A 71 -0.07 -4.71 -7.55
N ALA A 72 0.29 -3.73 -8.39
CA ALA A 72 1.68 -3.36 -8.62
C ALA A 72 2.35 -2.83 -7.33
N LYS A 73 1.70 -1.90 -6.62
CA LYS A 73 2.19 -1.36 -5.34
C LYS A 73 2.36 -2.44 -4.27
N ASN A 74 1.41 -3.37 -4.16
CA ASN A 74 1.49 -4.47 -3.20
C ASN A 74 2.69 -5.37 -3.45
N LYS A 75 2.92 -5.73 -4.72
CA LYS A 75 4.08 -6.54 -5.11
C LYS A 75 5.40 -5.85 -4.75
N GLU A 76 5.51 -4.56 -5.04
CA GLU A 76 6.69 -3.76 -4.68
C GLU A 76 6.90 -3.73 -3.15
N ASN A 77 5.83 -3.52 -2.39
CA ASN A 77 5.88 -3.53 -0.92
C ASN A 77 6.28 -4.91 -0.35
N GLU A 78 5.80 -6.01 -0.92
CA GLU A 78 6.20 -7.36 -0.50
C GLU A 78 7.70 -7.61 -0.75
N GLU A 79 8.22 -7.22 -1.91
CA GLU A 79 9.64 -7.35 -2.23
C GLU A 79 10.52 -6.52 -1.29
N LEU A 80 10.09 -5.30 -0.94
CA LEU A 80 10.78 -4.45 0.03
C LEU A 80 10.74 -5.04 1.44
N LYS A 81 9.60 -5.61 1.86
CA LYS A 81 9.46 -6.28 3.16
C LYS A 81 10.36 -7.51 3.25
N ALA A 82 10.41 -8.33 2.20
CA ALA A 82 11.27 -9.51 2.13
C ALA A 82 12.76 -9.14 2.27
N LYS A 83 13.22 -8.12 1.53
CA LYS A 83 14.61 -7.63 1.62
C LYS A 83 14.96 -7.13 3.02
N LYS A 84 14.07 -6.34 3.66
CA LYS A 84 14.28 -5.83 5.03
C LYS A 84 14.37 -6.96 6.05
N ILE A 85 13.50 -7.97 5.96
CA ILE A 85 13.53 -9.14 6.86
C ILE A 85 14.84 -9.91 6.71
N GLN A 86 15.31 -10.09 5.47
CA GLN A 86 16.54 -10.81 5.17
C GLN A 86 17.78 -10.08 5.70
N GLU A 87 17.83 -8.75 5.54
CA GLU A 87 18.90 -7.91 6.09
C GLU A 87 18.92 -7.91 7.62
N GLU A 88 17.75 -7.82 8.28
CA GLU A 88 17.65 -7.86 9.74
C GLU A 88 18.06 -9.23 10.31
N LEU A 89 17.73 -10.33 9.61
CA LEU A 89 18.17 -11.68 9.97
C LEU A 89 19.69 -11.83 9.87
N GLU A 90 20.30 -11.32 8.80
CA GLU A 90 21.76 -11.33 8.61
C GLU A 90 22.47 -10.46 9.66
N GLU A 91 21.94 -9.29 9.99
CA GLU A 91 22.49 -8.44 11.06
C GLU A 91 22.42 -9.15 12.43
N LYS A 92 21.27 -9.77 12.76
CA LYS A 92 21.11 -10.55 14.00
C LYS A 92 22.10 -11.72 14.08
N LYS A 93 22.35 -12.45 12.98
CA LYS A 93 23.38 -13.51 12.92
C LYS A 93 24.78 -12.93 13.20
N ARG A 94 25.16 -11.83 12.53
CA ARG A 94 26.46 -11.17 12.73
C ARG A 94 26.66 -10.71 14.17
N ARG A 95 25.63 -10.19 14.83
CA ARG A 95 25.67 -9.78 16.25
C ARG A 95 25.86 -10.99 17.20
N LYS A 96 25.23 -12.13 16.93
CA LYS A 96 25.42 -13.36 17.73
C LYS A 96 26.84 -13.91 17.62
N ILE A 97 27.43 -13.92 16.41
CA ILE A 97 28.83 -14.34 16.19
C ILE A 97 29.82 -13.46 16.98
N ARG A 98 29.62 -12.14 16.96
CA ARG A 98 30.45 -11.19 17.72
C ARG A 98 30.36 -11.39 19.24
N LYS A 99 29.18 -11.68 19.77
CA LYS A 99 28.99 -11.94 21.22
C LYS A 99 29.58 -13.28 21.66
N GLY A 100 29.55 -14.31 20.79
CA GLY A 100 30.16 -15.62 21.09
C GLY A 100 31.68 -15.59 21.20
N LYS A 101 32.36 -14.77 20.39
CA LYS A 101 33.83 -14.63 20.43
C LYS A 101 34.36 -13.91 21.69
N LYS A 102 33.55 -13.07 22.36
CA LYS A 102 33.94 -12.34 23.58
C LYS A 102 33.87 -13.17 24.88
N ARG A 103 33.24 -14.35 24.87
CA ARG A 103 33.09 -15.22 26.06
C ARG A 103 34.17 -16.32 26.18
N LYS A 104 35.08 -16.42 25.20
CA LYS A 104 36.15 -17.43 25.15
C LYS A 104 37.55 -16.86 25.43
N LYS A 105 37.63 -15.61 25.88
CA LYS A 105 38.87 -14.93 26.27
C LYS A 105 38.71 -14.42 27.69
#